data_AF-A0A4Q2RC23-F1
#
_entry.id   AF-A0A4Q2RC23-F1
#
_cell.length_a   1.000
_cell.length_b   1.000
_cell.length_c   1.000
_cell.angle_alpha   90.00
_cell.angle_beta   90.00
_cell.angle_gamma   90.00
#
_symmetry.space_group_name_H-M   'P 1'
#
loop_
_entity.id
_entity.type
_entity.pdbx_description
1 polymer ?
#
loop_
_entity_poly.entity_id
_entity_poly.type
_entity_poly.pdbx_seq_one_letter_code
_entity_poly.pdbx_strand_id
1 'polypeptide(L)'
;MPLPLLAKPVRAGYPSPADDFIEEEIDIQRLLITNRPATFLVRVSGDRMVGACLFDGDLAVVDQSLEPRDGDVVVVDVDGDRSFKIWGRRGGRVSLAFANPAYPAFGLSADALVEVWGVVASSISPQRRAARR
;
A
#
# COMPACT_ATOMS: atom_id res chain seq x y z
N MET A 1 -15.00 -1.03 -14.75
CA MET A 1 -14.90 -1.28 -16.21
C MET A 1 -13.78 -2.27 -16.37
N PRO A 2 -14.08 -3.49 -16.82
CA PRO A 2 -13.05 -4.49 -17.03
C PRO A 2 -12.08 -4.07 -18.13
N LEU A 3 -10.85 -4.54 -18.02
CA LEU A 3 -9.78 -4.37 -19.00
C LEU A 3 -9.31 -5.76 -19.46
N PRO A 4 -8.86 -5.92 -20.71
CA PRO A 4 -8.28 -7.18 -21.15
C PRO A 4 -7.00 -7.47 -20.36
N LEU A 5 -6.89 -8.68 -19.85
CA LEU A 5 -5.73 -9.28 -19.21
C LEU A 5 -5.23 -10.40 -20.11
N LEU A 6 -3.95 -10.37 -20.44
CA LEU A 6 -3.32 -11.46 -21.18
C LEU A 6 -3.30 -12.72 -20.31
N ALA A 7 -3.86 -13.83 -20.80
CA ALA A 7 -3.90 -15.09 -20.04
C ALA A 7 -2.49 -15.64 -19.75
N LYS A 8 -1.51 -15.33 -20.60
CA LYS A 8 -0.10 -15.70 -20.37
C LYS A 8 0.66 -14.52 -19.75
N PRO A 9 1.36 -14.71 -18.61
CA PRO A 9 2.18 -13.67 -18.04
C PRO A 9 3.34 -13.34 -18.99
N VAL A 10 3.57 -12.05 -19.22
CA VAL A 10 4.75 -11.57 -19.96
C VAL A 10 5.97 -11.77 -19.06
N ARG A 11 6.90 -12.62 -19.49
CA ARG A 11 8.17 -12.79 -18.76
C ARG A 11 8.99 -11.51 -18.92
N ALA A 12 9.62 -11.07 -17.84
CA ALA A 12 10.60 -9.98 -17.88
C ALA A 12 11.93 -10.35 -18.60
N GLY A 13 11.93 -11.44 -19.38
CA GLY A 13 13.09 -12.01 -20.10
C GLY A 13 12.71 -12.39 -21.54
N TYR A 14 13.42 -13.35 -22.14
CA TYR A 14 13.21 -13.70 -23.56
C TYR A 14 11.85 -14.40 -23.81
N PRO A 15 11.03 -13.90 -24.76
CA PRO A 15 9.77 -14.53 -25.10
C PRO A 15 9.97 -15.79 -25.95
N SER A 16 9.10 -16.78 -25.74
CA SER A 16 8.99 -17.92 -26.66
C SER A 16 8.14 -17.53 -27.87
N PRO A 17 8.47 -17.93 -29.11
CA PRO A 17 7.75 -17.49 -30.32
C PRO A 17 6.35 -18.10 -30.53
N ALA A 18 5.94 -19.09 -29.74
CA ALA A 18 4.86 -20.02 -30.08
C ALA A 18 3.59 -19.87 -29.23
N ASP A 19 3.12 -18.64 -29.00
CA ASP A 19 2.00 -18.41 -28.10
C ASP A 19 0.77 -17.84 -28.80
N ASP A 20 -0.28 -18.67 -28.89
CA ASP A 20 -1.66 -18.25 -29.17
C ASP A 20 -2.22 -17.48 -27.96
N PHE A 21 -2.87 -16.34 -28.24
CA PHE A 21 -3.39 -15.42 -27.22
C PHE A 21 -4.86 -15.74 -26.91
N ILE A 22 -5.14 -16.04 -25.65
CA ILE A 22 -6.49 -15.99 -25.08
C ILE A 22 -6.50 -14.79 -24.13
N GLU A 23 -7.53 -13.95 -24.22
CA GLU A 23 -7.70 -12.77 -23.38
C GLU A 23 -8.75 -13.06 -22.29
N GLU A 24 -8.42 -12.75 -21.04
CA GLU A 24 -9.36 -12.70 -19.91
C GLU A 24 -9.74 -11.24 -19.62
N GLU A 25 -10.81 -11.00 -18.86
CA GLU A 25 -11.18 -9.64 -18.43
C GLU A 25 -10.93 -9.45 -16.93
N ILE A 26 -10.31 -8.33 -16.55
CA ILE A 26 -10.06 -7.96 -15.15
C ILE A 26 -10.65 -6.59 -14.81
N ASP A 27 -11.42 -6.51 -13.72
CA ASP A 27 -11.83 -5.23 -13.15
C ASP A 27 -10.87 -4.81 -12.03
N ILE A 28 -10.06 -3.79 -12.29
CA ILE A 28 -9.06 -3.28 -11.35
C ILE A 28 -9.68 -2.80 -10.03
N GLN A 29 -10.91 -2.27 -10.05
CA GLN A 29 -11.57 -1.87 -8.81
C GLN A 29 -11.86 -3.11 -7.96
N ARG A 30 -12.40 -4.17 -8.56
CA ARG A 30 -12.69 -5.41 -7.82
C ARG A 30 -11.42 -6.12 -7.36
N LEU A 31 -10.32 -5.98 -8.09
CA LEU A 31 -9.02 -6.52 -7.71
C LEU A 31 -8.45 -5.83 -6.45
N LEU A 32 -8.52 -4.49 -6.41
CA LEU A 32 -7.86 -3.70 -5.36
C LEU A 32 -8.77 -3.33 -4.19
N ILE A 33 -10.10 -3.36 -4.39
CA ILE A 33 -11.09 -2.85 -3.43
C ILE A 33 -12.00 -3.99 -2.99
N THR A 34 -11.78 -4.49 -1.78
CA THR A 34 -12.64 -5.51 -1.16
C THR A 34 -13.88 -4.87 -0.54
N ASN A 35 -13.72 -3.78 0.22
CA ASN A 35 -14.81 -3.08 0.90
C ASN A 35 -14.88 -1.61 0.47
N ARG A 36 -15.61 -1.34 -0.62
CA ARG A 36 -15.66 0.00 -1.25
C ARG A 36 -16.08 1.14 -0.31
N PRO A 37 -17.11 1.01 0.56
CA PRO A 37 -17.44 2.05 1.55
C PRO A 37 -16.32 2.40 2.53
N ALA A 38 -15.41 1.46 2.80
CA ALA A 38 -14.30 1.63 3.75
C ALA A 38 -12.94 1.82 3.07
N THR A 39 -12.90 1.92 1.73
CA THR A 39 -11.64 2.00 0.98
C THR A 39 -11.37 3.41 0.47
N PHE A 40 -10.16 3.89 0.70
CA PHE A 40 -9.70 5.23 0.34
C PHE A 40 -8.37 5.16 -0.41
N LEU A 41 -8.17 6.07 -1.36
CA LEU A 41 -6.88 6.27 -2.02
C LEU A 41 -6.13 7.41 -1.33
N VAL A 42 -4.92 7.13 -0.85
CA VAL A 42 -4.06 8.11 -0.17
C VAL A 42 -2.77 8.29 -0.96
N ARG A 43 -2.42 9.55 -1.24
CA ARG A 43 -1.14 9.86 -1.90
C ARG A 43 0.00 9.65 -0.91
N VAL A 44 0.99 8.84 -1.30
CA VAL A 44 2.22 8.70 -0.55
C VAL A 44 3.09 9.95 -0.77
N SER A 45 3.70 10.43 0.30
CA SER A 45 4.62 11.58 0.29
C SER A 45 5.86 11.24 1.10
N GLY A 46 7.03 11.45 0.51
CA GLY A 46 8.33 11.09 1.05
C GLY A 46 8.71 9.62 0.86
N ASP A 47 9.85 9.25 1.44
CA ASP A 47 10.55 7.98 1.19
C ASP A 47 10.71 7.10 2.45
N ARG A 48 10.04 7.44 3.55
CA ARG A 48 10.17 6.69 4.83
C ARG A 48 9.64 5.25 4.75
N MET A 49 8.89 4.93 3.69
CA MET A 49 8.23 3.63 3.51
C MET A 49 8.75 2.84 2.30
N VAL A 50 9.90 3.23 1.71
CA VAL A 50 10.42 2.58 0.49
C VAL A 50 10.71 1.10 0.64
N GLY A 51 11.16 0.61 1.80
CA GLY A 51 11.38 -0.81 2.05
C GLY A 51 10.09 -1.62 2.19
N ALA A 52 8.93 -0.95 2.27
CA ALA A 52 7.61 -1.56 2.15
C ALA A 52 7.01 -1.36 0.75
N CYS A 53 7.82 -0.96 -0.24
CA CYS A 53 7.40 -0.69 -1.61
C CYS A 53 6.31 0.40 -1.73
N LEU A 54 6.30 1.36 -0.80
CA LEU A 54 5.54 2.62 -0.93
C LEU A 54 6.52 3.74 -1.28
N PHE A 55 6.44 4.22 -2.53
CA PHE A 55 7.32 5.26 -3.05
C PHE A 55 6.62 6.63 -3.09
N ASP A 56 7.41 7.69 -3.11
CA ASP A 56 6.90 9.06 -3.21
C ASP A 56 5.96 9.22 -4.42
N GLY A 57 4.76 9.75 -4.15
CA GLY A 57 3.74 9.99 -5.14
C GLY A 57 2.89 8.78 -5.54
N ASP A 58 3.14 7.59 -4.99
CA ASP A 58 2.26 6.43 -5.17
C ASP A 58 0.85 6.70 -4.63
N LEU A 59 -0.11 5.89 -5.06
CA LEU A 59 -1.45 5.85 -4.47
C LEU A 59 -1.58 4.59 -3.63
N ALA A 60 -1.58 4.75 -2.31
CA ALA A 60 -1.92 3.68 -1.38
C ALA A 60 -3.44 3.45 -1.37
N VAL A 61 -3.86 2.20 -1.45
CA VAL A 61 -5.23 1.75 -1.25
C VAL A 61 -5.37 1.37 0.22
N VAL A 62 -6.12 2.16 0.97
CA VAL A 62 -6.27 2.02 2.42
C VAL A 62 -7.68 1.55 2.74
N ASP A 63 -7.81 0.49 3.53
CA ASP A 63 -9.09 -0.07 3.97
C ASP A 63 -9.24 0.14 5.49
N GLN A 64 -10.30 0.84 5.89
CA GLN A 64 -10.62 1.14 7.29
C GLN A 64 -11.36 0.01 8.01
N SER A 65 -11.82 -1.01 7.28
CA SER A 65 -12.52 -2.16 7.85
C SER A 65 -11.60 -3.29 8.31
N LEU A 66 -10.30 -3.18 8.01
CA LEU A 66 -9.29 -4.15 8.39
C LEU A 66 -8.69 -3.85 9.76
N GLU A 67 -8.53 -4.89 10.58
CA GLU A 67 -7.75 -4.81 11.80
C GLU A 67 -6.25 -5.03 11.49
N PRO A 68 -5.35 -4.15 11.94
CA PRO A 68 -3.94 -4.19 11.58
C PRO A 68 -3.21 -5.38 12.21
N ARG A 69 -2.38 -6.06 11.42
CA ARG A 69 -1.54 -7.18 11.82
C ARG A 69 -0.07 -6.77 11.85
N ASP A 70 0.73 -7.53 12.59
CA ASP A 70 2.17 -7.29 12.67
C ASP A 70 2.82 -7.33 11.28
N GLY A 71 3.51 -6.24 10.93
CA GLY A 71 4.15 -6.05 9.63
C GLY A 71 3.30 -5.28 8.62
N ASP A 72 2.01 -5.06 8.88
CA ASP A 72 1.15 -4.29 7.98
C ASP A 72 1.61 -2.83 7.90
N VAL A 73 1.48 -2.24 6.72
CA VAL A 73 1.58 -0.79 6.58
C VAL A 73 0.22 -0.20 6.96
N VAL A 74 0.23 0.76 7.88
CA VAL A 74 -0.97 1.45 8.37
C VAL A 74 -0.86 2.94 8.16
N VAL A 75 -2.00 3.58 7.99
CA VAL A 75 -2.15 5.02 8.19
C VAL A 75 -2.59 5.22 9.63
N VAL A 76 -1.78 5.96 10.39
CA VAL A 76 -2.00 6.22 11.81
C VAL A 76 -1.93 7.69 12.11
N ASP A 77 -2.77 8.13 13.02
CA ASP A 77 -2.67 9.44 13.67
C ASP A 77 -1.96 9.24 15.00
N VAL A 78 -0.80 9.89 15.15
CA VAL A 78 -0.05 9.93 16.41
C VAL A 78 -0.09 11.35 16.92
N ASP A 79 -0.75 11.58 18.05
CA ASP A 79 -0.94 12.92 18.64
C ASP A 79 -1.50 13.97 17.65
N GLY A 80 -2.36 13.51 16.72
CA GLY A 80 -3.00 14.34 15.69
C GLY A 80 -2.24 14.41 14.36
N ASP A 81 -1.01 13.88 14.28
CA ASP A 81 -0.22 13.87 13.05
C ASP A 81 -0.39 12.55 12.28
N ARG A 82 -1.00 12.65 11.09
CA ARG A 82 -1.24 11.50 10.20
C ARG A 82 -0.02 11.10 9.42
N SER A 83 0.36 9.82 9.48
CA SER A 83 1.46 9.29 8.67
C SER A 83 1.37 7.78 8.42
N PHE A 84 2.15 7.31 7.45
CA PHE A 84 2.35 5.87 7.23
C PHE A 84 3.35 5.29 8.23
N LYS A 85 3.08 4.08 8.73
CA LYS A 85 3.97 3.31 9.62
C LYS A 85 3.84 1.82 9.36
N ILE A 86 4.88 1.07 9.70
CA ILE A 86 4.76 -0.38 9.93
C ILE A 86 4.16 -0.59 11.31
N TRP A 87 3.04 -1.31 11.35
CA TRP A 87 2.39 -1.74 12.57
C TRP A 87 3.12 -2.94 13.16
N GLY A 88 3.21 -2.97 14.48
CA GLY A 88 3.65 -4.16 15.20
C GLY A 88 3.17 -4.14 16.63
N ARG A 89 3.02 -5.33 17.22
CA ARG A 89 2.63 -5.50 18.60
C ARG A 89 3.60 -6.44 19.31
N ARG A 90 4.40 -5.90 20.24
CA ARG A 90 5.37 -6.69 21.02
C ARG A 90 5.01 -6.64 22.50
N GLY A 91 4.83 -7.82 23.11
CA GLY A 91 4.51 -7.91 24.53
C GLY A 91 3.24 -7.15 24.93
N GLY A 92 2.24 -7.12 24.05
CA GLY A 92 0.98 -6.41 24.25
C GLY A 92 1.02 -4.90 23.96
N ARG A 93 2.21 -4.31 23.72
CA ARG A 93 2.37 -2.88 23.39
C ARG A 93 2.45 -2.67 21.88
N VAL A 94 1.84 -1.57 21.43
CA VAL A 94 1.95 -1.09 20.05
C VAL A 94 3.37 -0.57 19.81
N SER A 95 3.89 -0.87 18.63
CA SER A 95 5.12 -0.31 18.08
C SER A 95 4.85 0.17 16.67
N LEU A 96 5.46 1.30 16.30
CA LEU A 96 5.38 1.87 14.97
C LEU A 96 6.80 2.02 14.44
N ALA A 97 7.01 1.83 13.14
CA ALA A 97 8.32 1.98 12.52
C ALA A 97 8.23 2.57 11.11
N PHE A 98 9.36 3.11 10.65
CA PHE A 98 9.57 3.40 9.24
C PHE A 98 10.07 2.14 8.53
N ALA A 99 9.73 1.97 7.25
CA ALA A 99 10.26 0.89 6.42
C ALA A 99 11.49 1.34 5.62
N ASN A 100 12.24 2.33 6.10
CA ASN A 100 13.45 2.82 5.45
C ASN A 100 14.60 2.86 6.47
N PRO A 101 15.66 2.04 6.28
CA PRO A 101 16.81 1.99 7.19
C PRO A 101 17.59 3.30 7.34
N ALA A 102 17.41 4.25 6.42
CA ALA A 102 18.03 5.57 6.52
C ALA A 102 17.45 6.43 7.66
N TYR A 103 16.29 6.05 8.20
CA TYR A 103 15.64 6.76 9.29
C TYR A 103 15.84 6.03 10.62
N PRO A 104 15.99 6.76 11.74
CA PRO A 104 16.05 6.15 13.06
C PRO A 104 14.73 5.45 13.40
N ALA A 105 14.78 4.59 14.41
CA ALA A 105 13.58 3.99 14.99
C ALA A 105 12.57 5.09 15.37
N PHE A 106 11.29 4.87 15.09
CA PHE A 106 10.25 5.82 15.45
C PHE A 106 10.04 5.78 16.97
N GLY A 107 10.35 6.89 17.63
CA GLY A 107 10.17 7.04 19.07
C GLY A 107 8.71 7.27 19.40
N LEU A 108 7.97 6.19 19.69
CA LEU A 108 6.61 6.28 20.20
C LEU A 108 6.63 6.46 21.72
N SER A 109 6.07 7.58 22.21
CA SER A 109 5.96 7.82 23.65
C SER A 109 4.94 6.88 24.29
N ALA A 110 5.11 6.59 25.59
CA ALA A 110 4.22 5.68 26.31
C ALA A 110 2.81 6.27 26.55
N ASP A 111 2.69 7.59 26.51
CA ASP A 111 1.47 8.38 26.66
C ASP A 111 0.92 8.89 25.32
N ALA A 112 1.58 8.59 24.20
CA ALA A 112 1.13 9.01 22.88
C ALA A 112 -0.24 8.41 22.55
N LEU A 113 -1.13 9.24 22.01
CA LEU A 113 -2.40 8.77 21.49
C LEU A 113 -2.19 8.23 20.07
N VAL A 114 -2.41 6.93 19.90
CA VAL A 114 -2.30 6.26 18.60
C VAL A 114 -3.68 5.82 18.15
N GLU A 115 -4.14 6.40 17.04
CA GLU A 115 -5.35 5.98 16.34
C GLU A 115 -5.00 5.40 14.97
N VAL A 116 -5.44 4.17 14.71
CA VAL A 116 -5.29 3.56 13.39
C VAL A 116 -6.43 4.02 12.52
N TRP A 117 -6.11 4.81 11.49
CA TRP A 117 -7.10 5.29 10.53
C TRP A 117 -7.47 4.20 9.51
N GLY A 118 -6.52 3.36 9.11
CA GLY A 118 -6.76 2.23 8.22
C GLY A 118 -5.49 1.47 7.82
N VAL A 119 -5.68 0.31 7.21
CA VAL A 119 -4.60 -0.59 6.76
C VAL A 119 -4.37 -0.42 5.27
N VAL A 120 -3.12 -0.31 4.83
CA VAL A 120 -2.77 -0.27 3.41
C VAL A 120 -2.85 -1.69 2.85
N ALA A 121 -3.85 -1.94 2.00
CA ALA A 121 -4.07 -3.24 1.36
C ALA A 121 -3.23 -3.42 0.09
N SER A 122 -2.96 -2.33 -0.64
CA SER A 122 -2.12 -2.33 -1.85
C SER A 122 -1.63 -0.92 -2.20
N SER A 123 -0.73 -0.80 -3.18
CA SER A 123 -0.29 0.47 -3.74
C SER A 123 -0.29 0.45 -5.27
N ILE A 124 -0.49 1.61 -5.88
CA ILE A 124 -0.40 1.83 -7.32
C ILE A 124 0.74 2.82 -7.58
N SER A 125 1.74 2.39 -8.36
CA SER A 125 2.94 3.17 -8.70
C SER A 125 3.02 3.43 -10.21
N PRO A 126 2.35 4.47 -10.75
CA PRO A 126 2.32 4.71 -12.18
C PRO A 126 3.70 5.13 -12.73
N GLN A 127 4.21 4.37 -13.70
CA GLN A 127 5.49 4.66 -14.38
C GLN A 127 5.41 5.89 -15.30
N ARG A 128 4.23 6.13 -15.87
CA ARG A 128 3.91 7.36 -16.60
C ARG A 128 2.63 7.92 -16.02
N ARG A 129 2.70 9.14 -15.48
CA ARG A 129 1.48 9.85 -15.06
C ARG A 129 0.87 10.46 -16.32
N ALA A 130 -0.41 10.22 -16.55
CA ALA A 130 -1.16 11.04 -17.49
C ALA A 130 -0.97 12.50 -17.09
N ALA A 131 -0.70 13.38 -18.08
CA ALA A 131 -0.48 14.80 -17.83
C ALA A 131 -1.58 15.32 -16.89
N ARG A 132 -1.18 15.98 -15.81
CA ARG A 132 -2.12 16.61 -14.87
C ARG A 132 -2.99 17.56 -15.70
N ARG A 133 -4.29 17.29 -15.77
CA ARG A 133 -5.28 18.27 -16.21
C ARG A 133 -5.55 19.23 -15.06
#